data_AF-A6YRP8-F1
#
_entry.id   AF-A6YRP8-F1
#
_cell.length_a   1.000
_cell.length_b   1.000
_cell.length_c   1.000
_cell.angle_alpha   90.00
_cell.angle_beta   90.00
_cell.angle_gamma   90.00
#
_symmetry.space_group_name_H-M   'P 1'
#
loop_
_entity.id
_entity.type
_entity.pdbx_description
1 polymer ?
#
loop_
_entity_poly.entity_id
_entity_poly.type
_entity_poly.pdbx_seq_one_letter_code
_entity_poly.pdbx_strand_id
1 'polypeptide(L)'
;VEGCESIRKAKALVESKCPGVVSCADILAIAARDYVHLAGGPYYQVKKGRWDGKISMASRVPYNLPQANSTIDQLLKLFNSKGLTPQDLVVLSGAHNL
;
A
#
# COMPACT_ATOMS: atom_id res chain seq x y z
N VAL A 1 2.14 -6.67 10.56
CA VAL A 1 1.13 -7.60 11.13
C VAL A 1 -0.01 -6.84 11.82
N GLU A 2 0.26 -5.71 12.47
CA GLU A 2 -0.75 -4.93 13.22
C GLU A 2 -1.92 -4.32 12.42
N GLY A 3 -1.92 -4.35 11.09
CA GLY A 3 -3.05 -3.86 10.26
C GLY A 3 -3.96 -4.94 9.66
N CYS A 4 -3.57 -6.22 9.71
CA CYS A 4 -4.26 -7.28 8.97
C CYS A 4 -5.70 -7.52 9.47
N GLU A 5 -5.92 -7.40 10.77
CA GLU A 5 -7.22 -7.62 11.38
C GLU A 5 -8.24 -6.54 10.99
N SER A 6 -7.83 -5.28 10.90
CA SER A 6 -8.67 -4.18 10.43
C SER A 6 -9.11 -4.39 8.98
N ILE A 7 -8.20 -4.83 8.11
CA ILE A 7 -8.51 -5.16 6.72
C ILE A 7 -9.48 -6.35 6.63
N ARG A 8 -9.29 -7.37 7.47
CA ARG A 8 -10.20 -8.54 7.52
C ARG A 8 -11.62 -8.13 7.93
N LYS A 9 -11.77 -7.28 8.95
CA LYS A 9 -13.07 -6.74 9.38
C LYS A 9 -13.72 -5.90 8.28
N ALA A 10 -12.96 -5.02 7.63
CA ALA A 10 -13.44 -4.23 6.50
C ALA A 10 -13.93 -5.13 5.36
N LYS A 11 -13.15 -6.15 4.98
CA LYS A 11 -13.55 -7.12 3.96
C LYS A 11 -14.84 -7.85 4.32
N ALA A 12 -14.99 -8.34 5.55
CA ALA A 12 -16.20 -9.03 5.98
C ALA A 12 -17.45 -8.13 5.89
N LEU A 13 -17.33 -6.85 6.27
CA LEU A 13 -18.43 -5.89 6.17
C LEU A 13 -18.77 -5.50 4.73
N VAL A 14 -17.78 -5.44 3.85
CA VAL A 14 -18.02 -5.16 2.42
C VAL A 14 -18.69 -6.37 1.76
N GLU A 15 -18.21 -7.58 2.05
CA GLU A 15 -18.79 -8.82 1.53
C GLU A 15 -20.24 -9.04 1.97
N SER A 16 -20.62 -8.60 3.18
CA SER A 16 -22.03 -8.71 3.61
C SER A 16 -22.98 -7.79 2.83
N LYS A 17 -22.45 -6.78 2.14
CA LYS A 17 -23.22 -5.84 1.30
C LYS A 17 -23.14 -6.15 -0.19
N CYS A 18 -21.96 -6.53 -0.67
CA CYS A 18 -21.71 -6.84 -2.07
C CYS A 18 -20.75 -8.04 -2.21
N PRO A 19 -21.27 -9.27 -2.07
CA PRO A 19 -20.45 -10.49 -2.11
C PRO A 19 -19.65 -10.62 -3.40
N GLY A 20 -18.35 -10.85 -3.29
CA GLY A 20 -17.44 -11.14 -4.41
C GLY A 20 -17.14 -9.95 -5.34
N VAL A 21 -17.55 -8.72 -4.99
CA VAL A 21 -17.40 -7.56 -5.88
C VAL A 21 -16.11 -6.79 -5.64
N VAL A 22 -15.74 -6.54 -4.39
CA VAL A 22 -14.63 -5.64 -4.03
C VAL A 22 -13.39 -6.44 -3.65
N SER A 23 -12.28 -6.24 -4.35
CA SER A 23 -11.02 -6.94 -4.06
C SER A 23 -10.38 -6.50 -2.74
N CYS A 24 -9.63 -7.42 -2.11
CA CYS A 24 -8.80 -7.08 -0.96
C CYS A 24 -7.74 -6.03 -1.32
N ALA A 25 -7.22 -6.07 -2.55
CA ALA A 25 -6.28 -5.07 -3.08
C ALA A 25 -6.88 -3.65 -3.09
N ASP A 26 -8.13 -3.48 -3.51
CA ASP A 26 -8.78 -2.17 -3.47
C ASP A 26 -9.15 -1.74 -2.05
N ILE A 27 -9.57 -2.67 -1.18
CA ILE A 27 -9.81 -2.36 0.24
C ILE A 27 -8.55 -1.83 0.90
N LEU A 28 -7.39 -2.45 0.65
CA LEU A 28 -6.12 -1.99 1.21
C LEU A 28 -5.74 -0.59 0.71
N ALA A 29 -5.91 -0.33 -0.59
CA ALA A 29 -5.61 0.98 -1.18
C ALA A 29 -6.54 2.10 -0.65
N ILE A 30 -7.83 1.79 -0.47
CA ILE A 30 -8.81 2.74 0.12
C ILE A 30 -8.50 2.97 1.60
N ALA A 31 -8.23 1.91 2.36
CA ALA A 31 -7.90 2.01 3.77
C ALA A 31 -6.65 2.86 4.03
N ALA A 32 -5.62 2.73 3.19
CA ALA A 32 -4.42 3.58 3.28
C ALA A 32 -4.75 5.07 3.09
N ARG A 33 -5.57 5.41 2.09
CA ARG A 33 -6.03 6.79 1.87
C ARG A 33 -6.87 7.29 3.04
N ASP A 34 -7.81 6.48 3.52
CA ASP A 34 -8.67 6.85 4.64
C ASP A 34 -7.84 7.09 5.92
N TYR A 35 -6.81 6.27 6.17
CA TYR A 35 -5.89 6.49 7.29
C TYR A 35 -5.14 7.83 7.16
N VAL A 36 -4.57 8.12 5.98
CA VAL A 36 -3.87 9.40 5.73
C VAL A 36 -4.82 10.57 5.96
N HIS A 37 -6.07 10.49 5.49
CA HIS A 37 -7.05 11.55 5.69
C HIS A 37 -7.42 11.74 7.16
N LEU A 38 -7.66 10.64 7.90
CA LEU A 38 -7.96 10.68 9.33
C LEU A 38 -6.79 11.22 10.17
N ALA A 39 -5.55 11.02 9.70
CA ALA A 39 -4.35 11.59 10.30
C ALA A 39 -4.12 13.08 9.95
N GLY A 40 -5.08 13.75 9.30
CA GLY A 40 -5.00 15.16 8.92
C GLY A 40 -4.35 15.41 7.56
N GLY A 41 -4.02 14.36 6.82
CA GLY A 41 -3.48 14.43 5.46
C GLY A 41 -4.54 14.70 4.39
N PRO A 42 -4.10 14.87 3.13
CA PRO A 42 -4.99 15.17 2.02
C PRO A 42 -5.92 14.00 1.70
N TYR A 43 -7.16 14.33 1.36
CA TYR A 43 -8.07 13.38 0.73
C TYR A 43 -7.86 13.35 -0.78
N TYR A 44 -7.76 12.15 -1.35
CA TYR A 44 -7.73 11.97 -2.81
C TYR A 44 -8.59 10.77 -3.20
N GLN A 45 -9.10 10.77 -4.44
CA GLN A 45 -9.84 9.63 -4.96
C GLN A 45 -8.89 8.50 -5.34
N VAL A 46 -9.09 7.32 -4.75
CA VAL A 46 -8.33 6.10 -5.09
C VAL A 46 -8.90 5.49 -6.36
N LYS A 47 -8.10 5.25 -7.40
CA LYS A 47 -8.53 4.43 -8.56
C LYS A 47 -8.82 3.00 -8.10
N LYS A 48 -9.92 2.40 -8.55
CA LYS A 48 -10.38 1.04 -8.19
C LYS A 48 -10.34 0.11 -9.42
N GLY A 49 -10.58 -1.17 -9.21
CA GLY A 49 -10.55 -2.22 -10.23
C GLY A 49 -9.33 -3.14 -10.14
N ARG A 50 -8.61 -3.15 -9.01
CA ARG A 50 -7.51 -4.10 -8.78
C ARG A 50 -8.07 -5.49 -8.53
N TRP A 51 -7.30 -6.51 -8.90
CA TRP A 51 -7.62 -7.91 -8.64
C TRP A 51 -6.70 -8.49 -7.57
N ASP A 52 -7.19 -9.49 -6.85
CA ASP A 52 -6.41 -10.16 -5.81
C ASP A 52 -5.44 -11.17 -6.43
N GLY A 53 -4.15 -11.02 -6.10
CA GLY A 53 -3.13 -11.97 -6.49
C GLY A 53 -3.28 -13.31 -5.76
N LYS A 54 -3.00 -14.43 -6.45
CA LYS A 54 -3.12 -15.79 -5.90
C LYS A 54 -1.79 -16.38 -5.41
N ILE A 55 -0.70 -15.63 -5.52
CA ILE A 55 0.66 -16.10 -5.21
C ILE A 55 1.31 -15.12 -4.23
N SER A 56 1.81 -15.65 -3.11
CA SER A 56 2.61 -14.92 -2.13
C SER A 56 3.93 -15.68 -1.90
N MET A 57 5.06 -14.98 -2.04
CA MET A 57 6.39 -15.59 -1.93
C MET A 57 7.31 -14.71 -1.07
N ALA A 58 7.71 -15.22 0.10
CA ALA A 58 8.62 -14.53 1.00
C ALA A 58 9.97 -14.19 0.34
N SER A 59 10.45 -15.04 -0.57
CA SER A 59 11.69 -14.82 -1.33
C SER A 59 11.70 -13.55 -2.18
N ARG A 60 10.53 -12.98 -2.51
CA ARG A 60 10.44 -11.71 -3.24
C ARG A 60 10.67 -10.49 -2.33
N VAL A 61 10.44 -10.60 -1.03
CA VAL A 61 10.44 -9.44 -0.10
C VAL A 61 11.78 -8.72 -0.04
N PRO A 62 12.94 -9.40 0.16
CA PRO A 62 14.22 -8.71 0.36
C PRO A 62 14.66 -7.83 -0.81
N TYR A 63 14.21 -8.15 -2.02
CA TYR A 63 14.58 -7.43 -3.25
C TYR A 63 13.56 -6.37 -3.66
N ASN A 64 12.42 -6.28 -2.97
CA ASN A 64 11.30 -5.42 -3.36
C ASN A 64 10.89 -4.41 -2.30
N LEU A 65 11.49 -4.46 -1.10
CA LEU A 65 11.27 -3.48 -0.04
C LEU A 65 12.58 -2.85 0.42
N PRO A 66 12.59 -1.53 0.69
CA PRO A 66 13.77 -0.87 1.24
C PRO A 66 14.03 -1.32 2.68
N GLN A 67 15.30 -1.30 3.08
CA GLN A 67 15.70 -1.51 4.47
C GLN A 67 15.99 -0.15 5.13
N ALA A 68 15.88 -0.08 6.45
CA ALA A 68 16.15 1.14 7.21
C ALA A 68 17.59 1.67 7.00
N ASN A 69 18.54 0.79 6.64
CA ASN A 69 19.93 1.12 6.36
C ASN A 69 20.26 1.18 4.85
N SER A 70 19.26 1.21 3.96
CA SER A 70 19.49 1.36 2.52
C SER A 70 20.12 2.72 2.19
N THR A 71 21.16 2.70 1.36
CA THR A 71 21.78 3.91 0.81
C THR A 71 20.84 4.60 -0.19
N ILE A 72 21.07 5.89 -0.46
CA ILE A 72 20.27 6.64 -1.45
C ILE A 72 20.30 5.98 -2.83
N ASP A 73 21.44 5.50 -3.30
CA ASP A 73 21.54 4.83 -4.61
C ASP A 73 20.71 3.55 -4.66
N GLN A 74 20.66 2.78 -3.56
CA GLN A 74 19.81 1.59 -3.46
C GLN A 74 18.33 1.95 -3.48
N LEU A 75 17.93 3.03 -2.78
CA LEU A 75 16.55 3.51 -2.78
C LEU A 75 16.12 3.99 -4.17
N LEU A 76 16.96 4.80 -4.83
CA LEU A 76 16.70 5.28 -6.19
C LEU A 76 16.55 4.12 -7.18
N LYS A 77 17.43 3.12 -7.12
CA LYS A 77 17.34 1.93 -7.97
C LYS A 77 16.06 1.14 -7.71
N LEU A 78 15.69 0.96 -6.44
CA LEU A 78 14.48 0.23 -6.06
C LEU A 78 13.22 0.95 -6.53
N PHE A 79 13.09 2.25 -6.26
CA PHE A 79 11.93 3.05 -6.68
C PHE A 79 11.82 3.10 -8.20
N ASN A 80 12.93 3.29 -8.92
CA ASN A 80 12.94 3.26 -10.37
C ASN A 80 12.50 1.89 -10.93
N SER A 81 12.83 0.79 -10.25
CA SER A 81 12.33 -0.56 -10.64
C SER A 81 10.81 -0.72 -10.51
N LYS A 82 10.15 0.21 -9.81
CA LYS A 82 8.69 0.32 -9.69
C LYS A 82 8.09 1.39 -10.59
N GLY A 83 8.90 2.00 -11.46
CA GLY A 83 8.46 3.11 -12.30
C GLY A 83 8.26 4.42 -11.53
N LEU A 84 8.86 4.54 -10.34
CA LEU A 84 8.80 5.74 -9.50
C LEU A 84 10.07 6.58 -9.66
N THR A 85 9.89 7.89 -9.71
CA THR A 85 10.96 8.87 -9.91
C THR A 85 11.68 9.21 -8.58
N PRO A 86 12.83 9.89 -8.63
CA PRO A 86 13.47 10.42 -7.42
C PRO A 86 12.56 11.37 -6.63
N GLN A 87 11.69 12.13 -7.31
CA GLN A 87 10.70 12.97 -6.66
C GLN A 87 9.68 12.12 -5.88
N ASP A 88 9.22 11.01 -6.45
CA ASP A 88 8.31 10.09 -5.77
C ASP A 88 8.95 9.46 -4.53
N LEU A 89 10.26 9.15 -4.58
CA LEU A 89 11.00 8.71 -3.39
C LEU A 89 10.89 9.75 -2.27
N VAL A 90 11.22 11.00 -2.55
CA VAL A 90 11.17 12.08 -1.54
C VAL A 90 9.75 12.26 -0.99
N VAL A 91 8.75 12.33 -1.86
CA VAL A 91 7.35 12.54 -1.46
C VAL A 91 6.83 11.37 -0.63
N LEU A 92 7.09 10.13 -1.04
CA LEU A 92 6.62 8.93 -0.34
C LEU A 92 7.39 8.66 0.97
N SER A 93 8.64 9.10 1.09
CA SER A 93 9.37 9.08 2.36
C SER A 93 8.73 9.97 3.44
N GLY A 94 7.92 10.96 3.03
CA GLY A 94 7.11 11.76 3.96
C GLY A 94 6.10 10.95 4.79
N ALA A 95 5.79 9.71 4.38
CA ALA A 95 4.94 8.80 5.16
C ALA A 95 5.50 8.45 6.55
N HIS A 96 6.80 8.69 6.81
CA HIS A 96 7.42 8.51 8.13
C HIS A 96 7.10 9.63 9.14
N ASN A 97 6.24 10.59 8.79
CA ASN A 97 5.86 11.70 9.66
C ASN A 97 4.56 11.45 10.46
N LEU A 98 4.03 10.22 10.44
CA LEU A 98 2.80 9.79 11.13
C LEU A 98 3.09 8.72 12.19
#